data_AF-A0A7R9C225-F1
#
_entry.id   AF-A0A7R9C225-F1
#
_cell.length_a   1.000
_cell.length_b   1.000
_cell.length_c   1.000
_cell.angle_alpha   90.00
_cell.angle_beta   90.00
_cell.angle_gamma   90.00
#
_symmetry.space_group_name_H-M   'P 1'
#
loop_
_entity.id
_entity.type
_entity.pdbx_description
1 polymer ?
#
loop_
_entity_poly.entity_id
_entity_poly.type
_entity_poly.pdbx_seq_one_letter_code
_entity_poly.pdbx_strand_id
1 'polypeptide(L)'
;MVKIVLSMCLQTIFPHNSEATNRTNWESWPKSKHPDQLSMAYEVQFELQYEPVYVADNRVPAFDERFQGYGDTRWTQAYETYVAGYSFRVLDDAFLVHWGFQYAGRKPQWREDQQKANHWRLRGFGEDLKLKYGKDPLDLFSFALSSETLMRNSSRIGV
;
A
#
# COMPACT_ATOMS: atom_id res chain seq x y z
N MET A 1 -17.71 5.65 -3.35
CA MET A 1 -17.46 6.72 -4.35
C MET A 1 -15.99 6.68 -4.69
N VAL A 2 -15.66 6.38 -5.96
CA VAL A 2 -14.34 6.02 -6.51
C VAL A 2 -13.31 7.15 -6.38
N LYS A 3 -12.03 6.82 -6.15
CA LYS A 3 -10.88 7.73 -6.27
C LYS A 3 -9.55 7.01 -6.63
N ILE A 4 -9.30 7.00 -7.94
CA ILE A 4 -8.05 7.05 -8.73
C ILE A 4 -6.74 6.57 -8.08
N VAL A 5 -6.17 5.50 -8.62
CA VAL A 5 -4.77 5.07 -8.45
C VAL A 5 -3.93 5.56 -9.63
N LEU A 6 -2.79 6.18 -9.31
CA LEU A 6 -1.67 6.42 -10.21
C LEU A 6 -0.51 5.51 -9.76
N SER A 7 -0.29 4.37 -10.39
CA SER A 7 0.80 3.48 -9.93
C SER A 7 1.66 3.02 -11.08
N MET A 8 2.86 3.58 -11.20
CA MET A 8 4.01 2.84 -11.72
C MET A 8 5.28 3.21 -10.94
N CYS A 9 5.87 2.22 -10.27
CA CYS A 9 7.26 2.24 -9.86
C CYS A 9 8.00 1.20 -10.72
N LEU A 10 9.02 1.63 -11.44
CA LEU A 10 9.80 0.81 -12.39
C LEU A 10 10.79 -0.16 -11.72
N GLN A 11 10.71 -0.39 -10.39
CA GLN A 11 11.71 -1.20 -9.68
C GLN A 11 11.12 -2.14 -8.63
N THR A 12 11.38 -3.43 -8.83
CA THR A 12 10.84 -4.62 -8.14
C THR A 12 11.55 -4.97 -6.83
N ILE A 13 11.75 -4.00 -5.94
CA ILE A 13 12.27 -4.33 -4.58
C ILE A 13 11.15 -4.84 -3.68
N PHE A 14 9.91 -4.39 -3.93
CA PHE A 14 8.71 -4.82 -3.21
C PHE A 14 7.59 -5.11 -4.20
N PRO A 15 7.61 -6.28 -4.88
CA PRO A 15 6.67 -6.58 -5.95
C PRO A 15 5.20 -6.50 -5.48
N HIS A 16 4.90 -7.08 -4.31
CA HIS A 16 3.56 -7.07 -3.70
C HIS A 16 2.94 -5.67 -3.55
N ASN A 17 3.76 -4.65 -3.30
CA ASN A 17 3.27 -3.28 -3.09
C ASN A 17 2.63 -2.68 -4.36
N SER A 18 2.91 -3.24 -5.54
CA SER A 18 2.42 -2.75 -6.83
C SER A 18 1.66 -3.78 -7.66
N GLU A 19 1.62 -5.05 -7.23
CA GLU A 19 1.03 -6.16 -7.96
C GLU A 19 -0.45 -5.95 -8.26
N ALA A 20 -1.23 -5.50 -7.28
CA ALA A 20 -2.67 -5.25 -7.44
C ALA A 20 -3.01 -4.20 -8.51
N THR A 21 -2.06 -3.32 -8.89
CA THR A 21 -2.26 -2.40 -10.02
C THR A 21 -2.38 -3.15 -11.36
N ASN A 22 -1.81 -4.35 -11.47
CA ASN A 22 -1.78 -5.17 -12.68
C ASN A 22 -1.20 -4.41 -13.89
N ARG A 23 0.11 -4.15 -13.85
CA ARG A 23 0.84 -3.39 -14.88
C ARG A 23 0.64 -3.96 -16.29
N THR A 24 0.67 -5.28 -16.44
CA THR A 24 0.50 -5.94 -17.75
C THR A 24 -0.87 -5.63 -18.34
N ASN A 25 -1.93 -5.65 -17.52
CA ASN A 25 -3.26 -5.28 -17.97
C ASN A 25 -3.30 -3.81 -18.41
N TRP A 26 -2.72 -2.89 -17.62
CA TRP A 26 -2.62 -1.47 -17.96
C TRP A 26 -1.87 -1.23 -19.27
N GLU A 27 -0.70 -1.85 -19.47
CA GLU A 27 0.10 -1.73 -20.69
C GLU A 27 -0.65 -2.20 -21.95
N SER A 28 -1.54 -3.18 -21.79
CA SER A 28 -2.40 -3.71 -22.86
C SER A 28 -3.76 -3.02 -22.98
N TRP A 29 -4.06 -2.06 -22.11
CA TRP A 29 -5.37 -1.43 -22.04
C TRP A 29 -5.64 -0.61 -23.32
N PRO A 30 -6.86 -0.65 -23.87
CA PRO A 30 -7.20 0.14 -25.04
C PRO A 30 -6.97 1.63 -24.78
N LYS A 31 -6.17 2.28 -25.62
CA LYS A 31 -5.92 3.73 -25.53
C LYS A 31 -7.24 4.50 -25.62
N SER A 32 -7.34 5.59 -24.86
CA SER A 32 -8.50 6.47 -24.91
C SER A 32 -8.71 7.00 -26.33
N LYS A 33 -9.98 7.10 -26.74
CA LYS A 33 -10.37 7.81 -27.98
C LYS A 33 -10.21 9.32 -27.84
N HIS A 34 -10.06 9.81 -26.61
CA HIS A 34 -9.90 11.21 -26.24
C HIS A 34 -8.59 11.35 -25.45
N PRO A 35 -7.44 11.50 -26.14
CA PRO A 35 -6.12 11.52 -25.49
C PRO A 35 -5.91 12.73 -24.56
N ASP A 36 -6.78 13.72 -24.64
CA ASP A 36 -6.86 14.89 -23.76
C ASP A 36 -7.65 14.63 -22.46
N GLN A 37 -8.25 13.45 -22.31
CA GLN A 37 -9.11 13.10 -21.17
C GLN A 37 -8.72 11.75 -20.57
N LEU A 38 -8.55 11.74 -19.25
CA LEU A 38 -8.29 10.51 -18.48
C LEU A 38 -9.61 9.82 -18.15
N SER A 39 -9.66 8.51 -18.40
CA SER A 39 -10.81 7.68 -18.04
C SER A 39 -10.41 6.60 -17.04
N MET A 40 -11.42 6.06 -16.35
CA MET A 40 -11.22 4.89 -15.49
C MET A 40 -11.02 3.67 -16.37
N ALA A 41 -9.87 2.99 -16.25
CA ALA A 41 -9.60 1.74 -16.92
C ALA A 41 -10.35 0.59 -16.24
N TYR A 42 -9.85 0.13 -15.10
CA TYR A 42 -10.41 -1.00 -14.37
C TYR A 42 -10.31 -0.82 -12.86
N GLU A 43 -11.12 -1.61 -12.15
CA GLU A 43 -11.10 -1.67 -10.70
C GLU A 43 -10.00 -2.61 -10.20
N VAL A 44 -9.28 -2.17 -9.18
CA VAL A 44 -8.20 -2.92 -8.53
C VAL A 44 -8.82 -3.95 -7.59
N GLN A 45 -8.38 -5.20 -7.71
CA GLN A 45 -8.60 -6.20 -6.67
C GLN A 45 -7.64 -5.87 -5.53
N PHE A 46 -8.16 -5.33 -4.43
CA PHE A 46 -7.32 -4.87 -3.34
C PHE A 46 -6.61 -6.04 -2.66
N GLU A 47 -5.30 -5.90 -2.44
CA GLU A 47 -4.47 -6.90 -1.79
C GLU A 47 -3.78 -6.29 -0.56
N LEU A 48 -3.50 -7.13 0.43
CA LEU A 48 -2.82 -6.68 1.64
C LEU A 48 -1.40 -6.19 1.27
N GLN A 49 -0.94 -5.11 1.92
CA GLN A 49 0.32 -4.42 1.62
C GLN A 49 0.35 -3.66 0.27
N TYR A 50 -0.77 -3.58 -0.46
CA TYR A 50 -0.86 -2.74 -1.64
C TYR A 50 -0.56 -1.26 -1.30
N GLU A 51 0.42 -0.66 -1.98
CA GLU A 51 0.97 0.65 -1.66
C GLU A 51 0.86 1.63 -2.86
N PRO A 52 -0.37 1.96 -3.31
CA PRO A 52 -0.56 2.83 -4.45
C PRO A 52 -0.16 4.26 -4.13
N VAL A 53 0.26 5.01 -5.16
CA VAL A 53 0.07 6.46 -5.16
C VAL A 53 -1.32 6.71 -5.72
N TYR A 54 -2.15 7.46 -5.00
CA TYR A 54 -3.56 7.63 -5.37
C TYR A 54 -4.03 9.06 -5.07
N VAL A 55 -5.04 9.51 -5.81
CA VAL A 55 -5.66 10.82 -5.61
C VAL A 55 -7.07 10.59 -5.10
N ALA A 56 -7.32 11.08 -3.89
CA ALA A 56 -8.61 11.00 -3.23
C ALA A 56 -9.19 12.38 -2.91
N ASP A 57 -10.48 12.41 -2.55
CA ASP A 57 -11.05 13.59 -1.87
C ASP A 57 -11.01 13.39 -0.37
N ASN A 58 -11.18 14.50 0.33
CA ASN A 58 -11.01 14.64 1.76
C ASN A 58 -11.99 13.82 2.62
N ARG A 59 -12.95 13.10 2.02
CA ARG A 59 -13.82 12.14 2.73
C ARG A 59 -13.17 10.78 2.98
N VAL A 60 -12.04 10.46 2.34
CA VAL A 60 -11.30 9.24 2.71
C VAL A 60 -10.76 9.38 4.13
N PRO A 61 -10.56 8.27 4.86
CA PRO A 61 -9.96 8.32 6.18
C PRO A 61 -8.63 9.08 6.17
N ALA A 62 -8.42 9.90 7.20
CA ALA A 62 -7.15 10.60 7.38
C ALA A 62 -6.03 9.60 7.71
N PHE A 63 -4.80 9.98 7.36
CA PHE A 63 -3.61 9.21 7.70
C PHE A 63 -3.48 8.99 9.21
N ASP A 64 -3.20 7.75 9.60
CA ASP A 64 -2.93 7.42 10.99
C ASP A 64 -1.50 7.81 11.38
N GLU A 65 -1.38 8.93 12.10
CA GLU A 65 -0.12 9.55 12.48
C GLU A 65 0.76 8.72 13.45
N ARG A 66 0.26 7.56 13.91
CA ARG A 66 1.08 6.58 14.62
C ARG A 66 2.19 6.02 13.72
N PHE A 67 1.95 5.92 12.41
CA PHE A 67 2.95 5.46 11.45
C PHE A 67 3.81 6.63 10.99
N GLN A 68 5.12 6.55 11.20
CA GLN A 68 6.02 7.68 10.98
C GLN A 68 7.19 7.31 10.08
N GLY A 69 7.56 8.21 9.16
CA GLY A 69 8.70 8.04 8.27
C GLY A 69 8.59 6.83 7.35
N TYR A 70 9.43 5.82 7.53
CA TYR A 70 9.59 4.71 6.58
C TYR A 70 8.93 3.40 7.03
N GLY A 71 8.29 2.74 6.04
CA GLY A 71 7.63 1.43 6.16
C GLY A 71 6.27 1.51 6.85
N ASP A 72 5.35 0.67 6.38
CA ASP A 72 4.00 0.55 6.93
C ASP A 72 3.22 1.87 7.06
N THR A 73 3.52 2.84 6.18
CA THR A 73 2.83 4.14 6.13
C THR A 73 1.80 4.18 4.99
N ARG A 74 2.22 4.17 3.73
CA ARG A 74 1.29 4.37 2.62
C ARG A 74 0.29 3.20 2.46
N TRP A 75 0.73 1.96 2.67
CA TRP A 75 -0.15 0.80 2.48
C TRP A 75 -1.18 0.67 3.62
N THR A 76 -0.84 1.06 4.85
CA THR A 76 -1.80 1.07 5.98
C THR A 76 -2.90 2.10 5.75
N GLN A 77 -2.54 3.27 5.21
CA GLN A 77 -3.51 4.27 4.75
C GLN A 77 -4.40 3.76 3.60
N ALA A 78 -3.81 3.07 2.62
CA ALA A 78 -4.57 2.45 1.54
C ALA A 78 -5.52 1.36 2.09
N TYR A 79 -5.05 0.57 3.05
CA TYR A 79 -5.82 -0.47 3.70
C TYR A 79 -7.01 0.08 4.47
N GLU A 80 -6.82 1.09 5.33
CA GLU A 80 -7.95 1.71 6.03
C GLU A 80 -8.97 2.30 5.04
N THR A 81 -8.50 2.93 3.96
CA THR A 81 -9.36 3.46 2.90
C THR A 81 -10.20 2.34 2.25
N TYR A 82 -9.59 1.19 1.95
CA TYR A 82 -10.31 0.00 1.48
C TYR A 82 -11.33 -0.52 2.50
N VAL A 83 -10.93 -0.66 3.77
CA VAL A 83 -11.81 -1.11 4.86
C VAL A 83 -12.99 -0.14 5.04
N ALA A 84 -12.79 1.16 4.89
CA ALA A 84 -13.85 2.17 4.91
C ALA A 84 -14.86 2.06 3.75
N GLY A 85 -14.66 1.14 2.80
CA GLY A 85 -15.59 0.84 1.71
C GLY A 85 -15.30 1.60 0.41
N TYR A 86 -14.10 2.18 0.28
CA TYR A 86 -13.66 2.76 -0.98
C TYR A 86 -13.07 1.69 -1.89
N SER A 87 -13.27 1.85 -3.20
CA SER A 87 -12.61 1.04 -4.22
C SER A 87 -11.55 1.85 -4.96
N PHE A 88 -10.50 1.16 -5.35
CA PHE A 88 -9.36 1.68 -6.08
C PHE A 88 -9.53 1.35 -7.56
N ARG A 89 -9.17 2.29 -8.42
CA ARG A 89 -9.31 2.10 -9.86
C ARG A 89 -8.15 2.75 -10.60
N VAL A 90 -7.65 2.07 -11.62
CA VAL A 90 -6.54 2.52 -12.45
C VAL A 90 -7.06 3.43 -13.56
N LEU A 91 -6.26 4.43 -13.96
CA LEU A 91 -6.53 5.28 -15.13
C LEU A 91 -5.90 4.70 -16.39
N ASP A 92 -6.54 4.85 -17.54
CA ASP A 92 -6.10 4.27 -18.82
C ASP A 92 -4.80 4.88 -19.38
N ASP A 93 -4.64 6.20 -19.34
CA ASP A 93 -3.52 6.91 -19.97
C ASP A 93 -2.70 7.77 -18.97
N ALA A 94 -2.64 7.36 -17.70
CA ALA A 94 -1.85 8.05 -16.67
C ALA A 94 -0.84 7.12 -15.97
N PHE A 95 0.39 7.62 -15.82
CA PHE A 95 1.44 6.98 -15.05
C PHE A 95 2.25 8.04 -14.29
N LEU A 96 2.93 7.60 -13.23
CA LEU A 96 3.87 8.43 -12.50
C LEU A 96 5.28 7.90 -12.69
N VAL A 97 6.24 8.82 -12.70
CA VAL A 97 7.66 8.50 -12.70
C VAL A 97 8.24 8.99 -11.38
N HIS A 98 8.91 8.09 -10.66
CA HIS A 98 9.66 8.44 -9.47
C HIS A 98 11.15 8.48 -9.81
N TRP A 99 11.81 9.60 -9.52
CA TRP A 99 13.25 9.73 -9.69
C TRP A 99 14.00 9.08 -8.52
N GLY A 100 14.96 8.22 -8.85
CA GLY A 100 15.87 7.60 -7.87
C GLY A 100 15.69 6.09 -7.81
N PHE A 101 16.82 5.39 -7.87
CA PHE A 101 16.88 3.94 -7.73
C PHE A 101 17.11 3.58 -6.28
N GLN A 102 16.37 2.59 -5.80
CA GLN A 102 16.70 1.95 -4.53
C GLN A 102 17.73 0.85 -4.81
N TYR A 103 18.76 0.76 -3.96
CA TYR A 103 19.78 -0.29 -4.04
C TYR A 103 19.63 -1.20 -2.83
N ALA A 104 19.57 -2.52 -3.07
CA ALA A 104 19.60 -3.51 -2.00
C ALA A 104 20.87 -3.35 -1.15
N GLY A 105 20.76 -3.58 0.17
CA GLY A 105 21.90 -3.56 1.09
C GLY A 105 22.42 -2.17 1.51
N ARG A 106 21.79 -1.06 1.08
CA ARG A 106 22.17 0.31 1.49
C ARG A 106 21.18 0.97 2.45
N LYS A 107 20.43 0.18 3.21
CA LYS A 107 19.44 0.70 4.14
C LYS A 107 20.14 1.08 5.46
N PRO A 108 20.09 2.35 5.88
CA PRO A 108 20.72 2.75 7.13
C PRO A 108 19.93 2.19 8.33
N GLN A 109 20.62 1.85 9.42
CA GLN A 109 20.03 1.20 10.60
C GLN A 109 18.80 1.93 11.14
N TRP A 110 18.87 3.27 11.25
CA TRP A 110 17.74 4.08 11.74
C TRP A 110 16.46 3.89 10.91
N ARG A 111 16.58 3.63 9.61
CA ARG A 111 15.45 3.35 8.72
C ARG A 111 14.88 1.96 8.98
N GLU A 112 15.72 0.99 9.32
CA GLU A 112 15.25 -0.33 9.74
C GLU A 112 14.55 -0.30 11.08
N ASP A 113 15.09 0.44 12.03
CA ASP A 113 14.50 0.59 13.36
C ASP A 113 13.13 1.27 13.28
N GLN A 114 13.00 2.29 12.43
CA GLN A 114 11.71 2.93 12.18
C GLN A 114 10.70 1.98 11.51
N GLN A 115 11.14 1.19 10.52
CA GLN A 115 10.28 0.19 9.89
C GLN A 115 9.80 -0.85 10.91
N LYS A 116 10.70 -1.39 11.74
CA LYS A 116 10.35 -2.32 12.81
C LYS A 116 9.35 -1.67 13.78
N ALA A 117 9.59 -0.43 14.20
CA ALA A 117 8.70 0.31 15.09
C ALA A 117 7.30 0.50 14.47
N ASN A 118 7.20 0.85 13.19
CA ASN A 118 5.93 0.92 12.48
C ASN A 118 5.25 -0.45 12.39
N HIS A 119 6.02 -1.50 12.12
CA HIS A 119 5.48 -2.85 12.01
C HIS A 119 4.83 -3.35 13.30
N TRP A 120 5.43 -3.04 14.46
CA TRP A 120 4.84 -3.34 15.78
C TRP A 120 3.50 -2.62 16.03
N ARG A 121 3.17 -1.57 15.28
CA ARG A 121 1.91 -0.83 15.42
C ARG A 121 0.77 -1.50 14.65
N LEU A 122 1.07 -2.40 13.70
CA LEU A 122 0.07 -3.03 12.84
C LEU A 122 -0.99 -3.83 13.62
N ARG A 123 -0.59 -4.51 14.70
CA ARG A 123 -1.53 -5.28 15.53
C ARG A 123 -2.61 -4.40 16.13
N GLY A 124 -2.21 -3.32 16.82
CA GLY A 124 -3.15 -2.37 17.41
C GLY A 124 -3.97 -1.62 16.35
N PHE A 125 -3.34 -1.27 15.22
CA PHE A 125 -4.06 -0.69 14.08
C PHE A 125 -5.14 -1.62 13.54
N GLY A 126 -4.86 -2.92 13.36
CA GLY A 126 -5.86 -3.90 12.93
C GLY A 126 -7.01 -4.07 13.92
N GLU A 127 -6.72 -4.09 15.23
CA GLU A 127 -7.75 -4.10 16.27
C GLU A 127 -8.64 -2.85 16.18
N ASP A 128 -8.05 -1.67 16.05
CA ASP A 128 -8.77 -0.40 15.93
C ASP A 128 -9.66 -0.36 14.68
N LEU A 129 -9.16 -0.82 13.53
CA LEU A 129 -9.95 -0.90 12.29
C LEU A 129 -11.15 -1.83 12.46
N LYS A 130 -10.95 -2.99 13.08
CA LYS A 130 -12.04 -3.94 13.35
C LYS A 130 -13.08 -3.34 14.29
N LEU A 131 -12.68 -2.59 15.31
CA LEU A 131 -13.59 -1.89 16.21
C LEU A 131 -14.33 -0.75 15.50
N LYS A 132 -13.62 0.05 14.68
CA LYS A 132 -14.15 1.22 13.98
C LYS A 132 -15.12 0.87 12.86
N TYR A 133 -14.81 -0.16 12.06
CA TYR A 133 -15.58 -0.52 10.87
C TYR A 133 -16.37 -1.82 11.00
N GLY A 134 -16.18 -2.58 12.09
CA GLY A 134 -16.86 -3.86 12.32
C GLY A 134 -16.37 -5.00 11.43
N LYS A 135 -15.27 -4.82 10.70
CA LYS A 135 -14.73 -5.81 9.73
C LYS A 135 -13.21 -5.69 9.56
N ASP A 136 -12.61 -6.80 9.20
CA ASP A 136 -11.19 -6.93 8.82
C ASP A 136 -11.09 -7.87 7.60
N PRO A 137 -11.37 -7.36 6.39
CA PRO A 137 -11.62 -8.20 5.20
C PRO A 137 -10.39 -9.01 4.73
N LEU A 138 -9.17 -8.58 5.08
CA LEU A 138 -7.92 -9.26 4.70
C LEU A 138 -7.14 -9.78 5.91
N ASP A 139 -7.79 -9.89 7.08
CA ASP A 139 -7.23 -10.42 8.32
C ASP A 139 -5.86 -9.80 8.69
N LEU A 140 -5.83 -8.47 8.75
CA LEU A 140 -4.64 -7.70 9.12
C LEU A 140 -4.12 -8.11 10.50
N PHE A 141 -5.01 -8.48 11.42
CA PHE A 141 -4.61 -8.91 12.76
C PHE A 141 -3.74 -10.17 12.71
N SER A 142 -4.19 -11.23 12.01
CA SER A 142 -3.39 -12.45 11.86
C SER A 142 -2.10 -12.20 11.11
N PHE A 143 -2.14 -11.35 10.07
CA PHE A 143 -0.94 -10.92 9.36
C PHE A 143 0.09 -10.27 10.31
N ALA A 144 -0.35 -9.34 11.16
CA ALA A 144 0.51 -8.65 12.12
C ALA A 144 1.11 -9.64 13.13
N LEU A 145 0.32 -10.54 13.71
CA LEU A 145 0.80 -11.55 14.66
C LEU A 145 1.88 -12.48 14.05
N SER A 146 1.65 -12.93 12.81
CA SER A 146 2.60 -13.79 12.12
C SER A 146 3.95 -13.08 11.90
N SER A 147 3.89 -11.82 11.51
CA SER A 147 5.06 -11.00 11.22
C SER A 147 5.84 -10.62 12.49
N GLU A 148 5.14 -10.32 13.59
CA GLU A 148 5.77 -10.13 14.91
C GLU A 148 6.53 -11.37 15.38
N THR A 149 5.98 -12.56 15.16
CA THR A 149 6.62 -13.83 15.50
C THR A 149 7.92 -14.01 14.72
N LEU A 150 7.91 -13.73 13.41
CA LEU A 150 9.09 -13.77 12.56
C LEU A 150 10.17 -12.78 13.05
N MET A 151 9.80 -11.53 13.35
CA MET A 151 10.75 -10.53 13.84
C MET A 151 11.41 -10.93 15.16
N ARG A 152 10.64 -11.50 16.11
CA ARG A 152 11.18 -12.00 17.39
C ARG A 152 12.16 -13.15 17.18
N ASN A 153 11.88 -14.03 16.22
CA ASN A 153 12.74 -15.16 15.91
C ASN A 153 14.04 -14.70 15.22
N SER A 154 13.98 -13.79 14.26
CA SER A 154 15.19 -13.22 13.62
C SER A 154 16.10 -12.52 14.62
N SER A 155 15.54 -11.83 15.61
CA SER A 155 16.30 -11.15 16.68
C SER A 155 17.08 -12.12 17.58
N ARG A 156 16.66 -13.39 17.67
CA ARG A 156 17.30 -14.42 18.51
C ARG A 156 18.45 -15.14 17.81
N ILE A 157 18.51 -15.09 16.48
CA ILE A 157 19.46 -15.89 15.68
C ILE A 157 20.76 -15.09 15.39
N GLY A 158 20.81 -13.80 15.70
CA GLY A 158 22.04 -13.01 15.66
C GLY A 158 22.74 -13.02 14.29
N VAL A 159 21.98 -12.76 13.22
CA VAL A 159 22.50 -12.43 11.88
C VAL A 159 22.32 -10.95 11.63
#